data_AF-A0A1C4Q181-F1
#
_entry.id   AF-A0A1C4Q181-F1
#
_cell.length_a   1.000
_cell.length_b   1.000
_cell.length_c   1.000
_cell.angle_alpha   90.00
_cell.angle_beta   90.00
_cell.angle_gamma   90.00
#
_symmetry.space_group_name_H-M   'P 1'
#
loop_
_entity.id
_entity.type
_entity.pdbx_description
1 polymer ?
#
loop_
_entity_poly.entity_id
_entity_poly.type
_entity_poly.pdbx_seq_one_letter_code
_entity_poly.pdbx_strand_id
1 'polypeptide(L)'
;MYVCSCFGITEAQVKKHADAGACTPRQIASACKAGTDCGGCVRRIQALLGRDCSRRDLVGRQREPGAAPVTHPVPAAASVTHPVTAPVANPVTAGVALSAIRDVQLSDAA
;
A
#
# COMPACT_ATOMS: atom_id res chain seq x y z
N MET A 1 -0.60 7.41 -21.69
CA MET A 1 0.66 7.13 -20.95
C MET A 1 0.42 6.12 -19.83
N TYR A 2 1.48 5.42 -19.37
CA TYR A 2 1.43 4.57 -18.17
C TYR A 2 1.50 5.42 -16.89
N VAL A 3 0.69 5.06 -15.92
CA VAL A 3 0.64 5.67 -14.59
C VAL A 3 1.25 4.74 -13.54
N CYS A 4 1.02 3.44 -13.62
CA CYS A 4 1.66 2.43 -12.76
C CYS A 4 2.46 1.44 -13.60
N SER A 5 3.78 1.43 -13.44
CA SER A 5 4.66 0.49 -14.16
C SER A 5 4.58 -0.94 -13.62
N CYS A 6 4.38 -1.12 -12.31
CA CYS A 6 4.36 -2.46 -11.68
C CYS A 6 3.25 -3.36 -12.24
N PHE A 7 2.08 -2.78 -12.53
CA PHE A 7 0.91 -3.50 -13.02
C PHE A 7 0.51 -3.07 -14.45
N GLY A 8 1.34 -2.25 -15.12
CA GLY A 8 1.06 -1.78 -16.48
C GLY A 8 -0.22 -0.95 -16.61
N ILE A 9 -0.60 -0.18 -15.60
CA ILE A 9 -1.85 0.60 -15.61
C ILE A 9 -1.64 1.92 -16.35
N THR A 10 -2.51 2.20 -17.29
CA THR A 10 -2.53 3.42 -18.11
C THR A 10 -3.41 4.50 -17.49
N GLU A 11 -3.15 5.74 -17.87
CA GLU A 11 -4.00 6.88 -17.51
C GLU A 11 -5.44 6.72 -18.00
N ALA A 12 -5.62 6.14 -19.20
CA ALA A 12 -6.95 5.86 -19.74
C ALA A 12 -7.74 4.87 -18.86
N GLN A 13 -7.08 3.83 -18.34
CA GLN A 13 -7.70 2.92 -17.37
C GLN A 13 -8.06 3.64 -16.07
N VAL A 14 -7.16 4.49 -15.53
CA VAL A 14 -7.46 5.28 -14.32
C VAL A 14 -8.69 6.17 -14.54
N LYS A 15 -8.78 6.87 -15.68
CA LYS A 15 -9.95 7.69 -16.04
C LYS A 15 -11.23 6.85 -16.16
N LYS A 16 -11.17 5.73 -16.87
CA LYS A 16 -12.32 4.80 -17.01
C LYS A 16 -12.84 4.31 -15.65
N HIS A 17 -11.96 4.01 -14.70
CA HIS A 17 -12.37 3.63 -13.35
C HIS A 17 -12.93 4.82 -12.55
N ALA A 18 -12.37 6.03 -12.73
CA ALA A 18 -12.91 7.24 -12.13
C ALA A 18 -14.33 7.53 -12.64
N ASP A 19 -14.57 7.39 -13.95
CA ASP A 19 -15.88 7.52 -14.59
C ASP A 19 -16.87 6.44 -14.09
N ALA A 20 -16.37 5.26 -13.71
CA ALA A 20 -17.15 4.21 -13.08
C ALA A 20 -17.41 4.44 -11.57
N GLY A 21 -16.91 5.54 -11.00
CA GLY A 21 -17.12 5.93 -9.60
C GLY A 21 -15.96 5.63 -8.65
N ALA A 22 -14.79 5.22 -9.14
CA ALA A 22 -13.58 5.08 -8.32
C ALA A 22 -12.92 6.45 -8.11
N CYS A 23 -13.48 7.19 -7.18
CA CYS A 23 -13.15 8.57 -6.85
C CYS A 23 -11.89 8.74 -5.98
N THR A 24 -11.26 7.66 -5.50
CA THR A 24 -10.08 7.72 -4.63
C THR A 24 -8.96 6.80 -5.09
N PRO A 25 -7.68 7.08 -4.79
CA PRO A 25 -6.58 6.18 -5.13
C PRO A 25 -6.76 4.78 -4.57
N ARG A 26 -7.41 4.66 -3.40
CA ARG A 26 -7.71 3.38 -2.77
C ARG A 26 -8.81 2.61 -3.53
N GLN A 27 -9.84 3.30 -4.02
CA GLN A 27 -10.85 2.68 -4.91
C GLN A 27 -10.26 2.29 -6.26
N ILE A 28 -9.37 3.12 -6.83
CA ILE A 28 -8.61 2.77 -8.04
C ILE A 28 -7.75 1.53 -7.78
N ALA A 29 -7.06 1.46 -6.65
CA ALA A 29 -6.29 0.29 -6.26
C ALA A 29 -7.18 -0.96 -6.14
N SER A 30 -8.38 -0.85 -5.57
CA SER A 30 -9.35 -1.96 -5.53
C SER A 30 -9.87 -2.38 -6.90
N ALA A 31 -10.02 -1.44 -7.84
CA ALA A 31 -10.57 -1.71 -9.17
C ALA A 31 -9.53 -2.28 -10.15
N CYS A 32 -8.27 -1.81 -10.09
CA CYS A 32 -7.26 -2.16 -11.09
C CYS A 32 -5.87 -2.47 -10.50
N LYS A 33 -5.75 -2.63 -9.18
CA LYS A 33 -4.50 -2.99 -8.48
C LYS A 33 -3.39 -1.92 -8.53
N ALA A 34 -3.64 -0.74 -9.10
CA ALA A 34 -2.65 0.33 -9.13
C ALA A 34 -2.24 0.75 -7.69
N GLY A 35 -0.93 0.86 -7.45
CA GLY A 35 -0.41 1.40 -6.18
C GLY A 35 -0.41 0.43 -5.00
N THR A 36 -0.69 -0.87 -5.20
CA THR A 36 -0.59 -1.90 -4.14
C THR A 36 0.80 -2.52 -3.99
N ASP A 37 1.76 -2.10 -4.81
CA ASP A 37 3.16 -2.56 -4.80
C ASP A 37 4.06 -1.41 -4.31
N CYS A 38 4.98 -0.88 -5.14
CA CYS A 38 5.91 0.17 -4.74
C CYS A 38 5.28 1.54 -4.40
N GLY A 39 3.99 1.74 -4.73
CA GLY A 39 3.23 2.94 -4.36
C GLY A 39 3.59 4.25 -5.08
N GLY A 40 4.64 4.29 -5.91
CA GLY A 40 5.10 5.54 -6.56
C GLY A 40 4.07 6.25 -7.44
N CYS A 41 3.09 5.50 -7.97
CA CYS A 41 2.01 6.05 -8.79
C CYS A 41 0.90 6.75 -7.99
N VAL A 42 0.81 6.57 -6.66
CA VAL A 42 -0.33 7.03 -5.85
C VAL A 42 -0.52 8.55 -5.91
N ARG A 43 0.56 9.32 -5.82
CA ARG A 43 0.51 10.80 -5.91
C ARG A 43 0.07 11.27 -7.30
N ARG A 44 0.50 10.56 -8.35
CA ARG A 44 0.08 10.84 -9.74
C ARG A 44 -1.40 10.54 -9.92
N ILE A 45 -1.89 9.41 -9.39
CA ILE A 45 -3.31 9.06 -9.40
C ILE A 45 -4.14 10.12 -8.68
N GLN A 46 -3.69 10.61 -7.51
CA GLN A 46 -4.36 11.70 -6.80
C GLN A 46 -4.48 12.97 -7.66
N ALA A 47 -3.41 13.34 -8.38
CA ALA A 47 -3.43 14.51 -9.26
C ALA A 47 -4.39 14.32 -10.45
N LEU A 48 -4.48 13.11 -11.01
CA LEU A 48 -5.40 12.79 -12.11
C LEU A 48 -6.87 12.81 -11.69
N LEU A 49 -7.17 12.40 -10.45
CA LEU A 49 -8.53 12.37 -9.92
C LEU A 49 -9.03 13.77 -9.48
N GLY A 50 -8.12 14.73 -9.26
CA GLY A 50 -8.48 16.08 -8.83
C GLY A 50 -9.00 16.14 -7.40
N ARG A 51 -9.59 17.28 -7.01
CA ARG A 51 -10.21 17.49 -5.69
C ARG A 51 -11.72 17.22 -5.69
N ASP A 52 -12.29 16.91 -6.85
CA ASP A 52 -13.73 16.99 -7.14
C ASP A 52 -14.48 15.70 -6.86
N CYS A 53 -13.74 14.61 -6.63
CA CYS A 53 -14.24 13.32 -6.15
C CYS A 53 -14.76 13.36 -4.70
N SER A 54 -14.74 14.51 -4.03
CA SER A 54 -14.80 14.61 -2.57
C SER A 54 -16.20 14.58 -1.91
N ARG A 55 -17.33 14.53 -2.65
CA ARG A 55 -18.64 14.52 -1.95
C ARG A 55 -19.83 13.98 -2.75
N ARG A 56 -19.89 14.27 -4.06
CA ARG A 56 -21.13 14.08 -4.86
C ARG A 56 -21.45 12.61 -5.14
N ASP A 57 -20.44 11.77 -5.40
CA ASP A 57 -20.65 10.34 -5.65
C ASP A 57 -21.07 9.58 -4.38
N LEU A 58 -20.52 9.95 -3.22
CA LEU A 58 -20.91 9.38 -1.93
C LEU A 58 -22.34 9.77 -1.55
N VAL A 59 -22.75 11.02 -1.77
CA VAL A 59 -24.13 11.47 -1.49
C VAL A 59 -25.15 10.84 -2.45
N GLY A 60 -24.78 10.57 -3.71
CA GLY A 60 -25.64 9.89 -4.69
C GLY A 60 -25.87 8.40 -4.36
N ARG A 61 -24.83 7.69 -3.92
CA ARG A 61 -24.91 6.24 -3.62
C ARG A 61 -25.56 5.92 -2.27
N GLN A 62 -25.72 6.91 -1.38
CA GLN A 62 -26.47 6.77 -0.13
C GLN A 62 -28.00 6.83 -0.35
N ARG A 63 -28.46 7.09 -1.59
CA ARG A 63 -29.88 7.07 -1.97
C ARG A 63 -30.27 5.79 -2.71
N GLU A 64 -29.67 4.67 -2.34
CA GLU A 64 -30.25 3.34 -2.56
C GLU A 64 -30.59 2.75 -1.18
N PRO A 65 -31.86 2.80 -0.73
CA PRO A 65 -32.28 2.14 0.50
C PRO A 65 -32.47 0.65 0.21
N GLY A 66 -31.56 -0.22 0.67
CA GLY A 66 -31.72 -1.63 0.35
C GLY A 66 -30.64 -2.61 0.77
N ALA A 67 -29.98 -2.40 1.91
CA ALA A 67 -29.44 -3.54 2.67
C ALA A 67 -29.91 -3.36 4.11
N ALA A 68 -30.96 -4.10 4.46
CA ALA A 68 -31.44 -4.24 5.82
C ALA A 68 -30.26 -4.46 6.78
N PRO A 69 -30.32 -3.97 8.03
CA PRO A 69 -29.34 -4.37 9.02
C PRO A 69 -29.49 -5.89 9.18
N VAL A 70 -28.61 -6.66 8.55
CA VAL A 70 -28.37 -8.02 9.00
C VAL A 70 -27.73 -7.87 10.38
N THR A 71 -28.57 -7.85 11.41
CA THR A 71 -28.16 -8.23 12.74
C THR A 71 -27.75 -9.69 12.62
N HIS A 72 -26.51 -9.93 12.23
CA HIS A 72 -25.88 -11.20 12.56
C HIS A 72 -25.85 -11.22 14.09
N PRO A 73 -26.55 -12.15 14.76
CA PRO A 73 -26.31 -12.36 16.17
C PRO A 73 -24.82 -12.67 16.28
N VAL A 74 -24.09 -11.88 17.06
CA VAL A 74 -22.71 -12.21 17.44
C VAL A 74 -22.83 -13.49 18.26
N PRO A 75 -22.39 -14.68 17.78
CA PRO A 75 -22.19 -15.76 18.72
C PRO A 75 -21.04 -15.31 19.62
N ALA A 76 -21.30 -15.29 20.93
CA ALA A 76 -20.25 -15.19 21.93
C ALA A 76 -19.31 -16.38 21.76
N ALA A 77 -18.25 -16.19 20.96
CA ALA A 77 -17.23 -17.18 20.74
C ALA A 77 -15.88 -16.51 20.96
N ALA A 78 -15.35 -16.79 22.15
CA ALA A 78 -13.95 -16.94 22.51
C ALA A 78 -12.94 -16.00 21.82
N SER A 79 -12.33 -15.14 22.65
CA SER A 79 -11.07 -14.48 22.37
C SER A 79 -10.04 -15.45 21.80
N VAL A 80 -9.88 -15.47 20.48
CA VAL A 80 -8.72 -16.07 19.84
C VAL A 80 -7.55 -15.10 20.02
N THR A 81 -6.79 -15.35 21.07
CA THR A 81 -5.43 -14.81 21.21
C THR A 81 -4.63 -15.31 20.02
N HIS A 82 -4.40 -14.46 19.02
CA HIS A 82 -3.39 -14.77 18.01
C HIS A 82 -2.04 -14.89 18.72
N PRO A 83 -1.32 -16.02 18.60
CA PRO A 83 0.05 -16.07 19.07
C PRO A 83 0.87 -15.08 18.25
N VAL A 84 1.48 -14.12 18.92
CA VAL A 84 2.45 -13.21 18.31
C VAL A 84 3.52 -14.11 17.68
N THR A 85 3.61 -14.08 16.36
CA THR A 85 4.60 -14.85 15.64
C THR A 85 5.96 -14.25 15.97
N ALA A 86 6.87 -15.10 16.45
CA ALA A 86 8.22 -14.78 16.86
C ALA A 86 8.96 -13.89 15.84
N PRO A 87 9.96 -13.09 16.28
CA PRO A 87 10.81 -12.38 15.34
C PRO A 87 11.59 -13.39 14.50
N VAL A 88 11.32 -13.40 13.19
CA VAL A 88 12.21 -14.05 12.22
C VAL A 88 13.53 -13.29 12.21
N ALA A 89 14.49 -13.82 12.96
CA ALA A 89 15.90 -13.49 12.79
C ALA A 89 16.30 -13.94 11.39
N ASN A 90 16.71 -13.00 10.55
CA ASN A 90 17.22 -13.28 9.22
C ASN A 90 18.75 -13.38 9.31
N PRO A 91 19.38 -14.54 9.02
CA PRO A 91 20.83 -14.64 8.94
C PRO A 91 21.24 -14.42 7.47
N VAL A 92 21.84 -13.28 7.17
CA VAL A 92 22.47 -13.08 5.85
C VAL A 92 23.95 -12.72 6.05
N THR A 93 24.71 -13.82 6.13
CA THR A 93 26.01 -14.05 5.51
C THR A 93 27.22 -13.22 5.98
N ALA A 94 28.09 -13.92 6.72
CA ALA A 94 29.49 -13.59 6.88
C ALA A 94 30.24 -13.64 5.54
N GLY A 95 31.20 -12.72 5.37
CA GLY A 95 32.42 -13.00 4.61
C GLY A 95 32.70 -12.12 3.39
N VAL A 96 33.25 -10.92 3.63
CA VAL A 96 34.36 -10.43 2.80
C VAL A 96 35.46 -9.97 3.73
N ALA A 97 36.54 -10.74 3.76
CA ALA A 97 37.79 -10.44 4.43
C ALA A 97 38.44 -9.21 3.79
N LEU A 98 38.91 -8.26 4.60
CA LEU A 98 39.97 -7.35 4.19
C LEU A 98 40.96 -7.18 5.35
N SER A 99 41.94 -8.07 5.38
CA SER A 99 43.20 -7.88 6.10
C SER A 99 43.99 -6.74 5.45
N ALA A 100 43.71 -5.49 5.83
CA ALA A 100 44.49 -4.32 5.36
C ALA A 100 44.34 -3.09 6.27
N ILE A 101 44.64 -3.20 7.57
CA ILE A 101 44.94 -2.04 8.45
C ILE A 101 46.04 -2.35 9.48
N ARG A 102 47.03 -3.18 9.12
CA ARG A 102 48.38 -3.04 9.68
C ARG A 102 49.03 -1.91 8.89
N ASP A 103 49.17 -0.72 9.48
CA ASP A 103 50.41 0.10 9.39
C ASP A 103 50.37 1.53 9.98
N VAL A 104 49.23 2.12 10.37
CA VAL A 104 49.23 3.57 10.71
C VAL A 104 48.45 3.86 11.98
N GLN A 105 49.15 3.85 13.13
CA GLN A 105 49.11 4.89 14.18
C GLN A 105 49.54 4.32 15.55
N LEU A 106 50.65 4.86 16.07
CA LEU A 106 50.88 5.17 17.49
C LEU A 106 50.93 3.95 18.42
N SER A 107 52.09 3.57 18.97
CA SER A 107 52.41 4.00 20.35
C SER A 107 53.88 3.79 20.82
N ASP A 108 54.88 3.57 19.97
CA ASP A 108 56.26 3.38 20.47
C ASP A 108 57.30 4.15 19.64
N ALA A 109 57.33 5.46 19.84
CA ALA A 109 58.44 6.33 19.46
C ALA A 109 58.49 7.52 20.44
N ALA A 110 59.07 7.29 21.62
CA ALA A 110 59.72 8.30 22.46
C ALA A 110 60.59 7.60 23.50
#